data_AF-A0A6S6WCX6-F1
#
_entry.id   AF-A0A6S6WCX6-F1
#
_cell.length_a   1.000
_cell.length_b   1.000
_cell.length_c   1.000
_cell.angle_alpha   90.00
_cell.angle_beta   90.00
_cell.angle_gamma   90.00
#
_symmetry.space_group_name_H-M   'P 1'
#
loop_
_entity.id
_entity.type
_entity.pdbx_description
1 polymer ?
#
loop_
_entity_poly.entity_id
_entity_poly.type
_entity_poly.pdbx_seq_one_letter_code
_entity_poly.pdbx_strand_id
1 'polypeptide(L)'
;MSERILLPAFSASVTELDARTTGTFCSSHHLTEQILKLSSWLIDLSKKKTLFGKYTVDPYTPSLETLFDRLHNKQLGPSLLPSGFIHVDRLNERTNLRVDGEAAYRPLYEYEDLYYALNARMQEMHQLLNLRLRSGFNTITDTVYEGGPNIALFHEKLSGYWTSINKSSCGKALDNAVREAKVMALRQELLWQMENAQITQDDADVMAAKLYSDNVFNNVTGLTYFLDWAPIMVGAYLEAKYRRMLDHEKQEAAAEERRKRRVARITNMRQTLNAGVPKAVSPRRRNRTTRRVHHEPPKKTYGETCYPDQYLASILNKGQSIPSPTTFNMQHAKDQATMQDSPKYTAQLHAGHYHQEHSAPIYDAEAEAEEKLEYERQERAIIERKIAEEREEYEDLKLMLEWKDKLERVLEYSEYLRANASASAQYAVQSTRINAKDGFMASRYGNTVFYEQDIDFEPYGGEF
;
A
#
# COMPACT_ATOMS: atom_id res chain seq x y z
N MET A 1 35.80 -27.76 15.75
CA MET A 1 34.76 -26.79 15.36
C MET A 1 33.48 -27.21 16.06
N SER A 2 32.95 -26.42 16.99
CA SER A 2 31.69 -26.76 17.67
C SER A 2 30.57 -26.84 16.64
N GLU A 3 29.83 -27.94 16.62
CA GLU A 3 28.64 -28.08 15.77
C GLU A 3 27.72 -26.87 16.01
N ARG A 4 27.47 -26.09 14.96
CA ARG A 4 26.61 -24.91 15.05
C ARG A 4 25.20 -25.39 15.35
N ILE A 5 24.69 -25.09 16.54
CA ILE A 5 23.33 -25.42 16.95
C ILE A 5 22.38 -24.56 16.09
N LEU A 6 21.74 -25.18 15.11
CA LEU A 6 20.72 -24.56 14.26
C LEU A 6 19.35 -25.16 14.57
N LEU A 7 18.33 -24.32 14.56
CA LEU A 7 16.96 -24.82 14.61
C LEU A 7 16.65 -25.54 13.29
N PRO A 8 15.93 -26.68 13.32
CA PRO A 8 15.46 -27.33 12.12
C PRO A 8 14.71 -26.34 11.21
N ALA A 9 14.91 -26.48 9.90
CA ALA A 9 14.10 -25.75 8.92
C ALA A 9 12.63 -26.16 9.06
N PHE A 10 11.71 -25.25 8.74
CA PHE A 10 10.32 -25.62 8.61
C PHE A 10 10.13 -26.64 7.48
N SER A 11 9.03 -27.39 7.55
CA SER A 11 8.58 -28.22 6.43
C SER A 11 8.37 -27.35 5.18
N ALA A 12 8.55 -27.94 4.00
CA ALA A 12 8.29 -27.24 2.74
C ALA A 12 6.88 -26.63 2.75
N SER A 13 6.77 -25.37 2.35
CA SER A 13 5.46 -24.73 2.22
C SER A 13 4.64 -25.41 1.12
N VAL A 14 3.31 -25.32 1.25
CA VAL A 14 2.41 -25.77 0.20
C VAL A 14 2.72 -25.04 -1.11
N THR A 15 2.90 -25.79 -2.19
CA THR A 15 3.04 -25.23 -3.53
C THR A 15 1.69 -25.19 -4.26
N GLU A 16 1.61 -24.41 -5.33
CA GLU A 16 0.42 -24.39 -6.19
C GLU A 16 0.09 -25.80 -6.73
N LEU A 17 1.12 -26.56 -7.11
CA LEU A 17 0.96 -27.92 -7.61
C LEU A 17 0.38 -28.84 -6.54
N ASP A 18 0.87 -28.75 -5.30
CA ASP A 18 0.35 -29.55 -4.18
C ASP A 18 -1.13 -29.23 -3.91
N ALA A 19 -1.49 -27.95 -3.91
CA ALA A 19 -2.87 -27.52 -3.69
C ALA A 19 -3.80 -28.02 -4.82
N ARG A 20 -3.39 -27.89 -6.09
CA ARG A 20 -4.19 -28.34 -7.24
C ARG A 20 -4.34 -29.86 -7.30
N THR A 21 -3.30 -30.62 -6.98
CA THR A 21 -3.30 -32.09 -7.11
C THR A 21 -3.96 -32.82 -5.94
N THR A 22 -4.03 -32.18 -4.77
CA THR A 22 -4.58 -32.81 -3.57
C THR A 22 -6.08 -33.09 -3.73
N GLY A 23 -6.53 -34.33 -3.47
CA GLY A 23 -7.96 -34.69 -3.57
C GLY A 23 -8.80 -34.27 -2.36
N THR A 24 -8.18 -33.89 -1.25
CA THR A 24 -8.83 -33.56 0.01
C THR A 24 -8.91 -32.06 0.25
N PHE A 25 -9.89 -31.63 1.05
CA PHE A 25 -10.11 -30.23 1.39
C PHE A 25 -10.15 -30.06 2.90
N CYS A 26 -9.51 -29.01 3.41
CA CYS A 26 -9.69 -28.60 4.79
C CYS A 26 -11.05 -27.92 4.98
N SER A 27 -11.66 -28.07 6.15
CA SER A 27 -12.87 -27.32 6.50
C SER A 27 -12.54 -25.83 6.62
N SER A 28 -13.31 -24.97 5.93
CA SER A 28 -13.13 -23.52 5.98
C SER A 28 -13.19 -22.97 7.40
N HIS A 29 -14.12 -23.47 8.23
CA HIS A 29 -14.22 -23.06 9.63
C HIS A 29 -12.95 -23.38 10.42
N HIS A 30 -12.39 -24.59 10.22
CA HIS A 30 -11.16 -24.98 10.91
C HIS A 30 -9.99 -24.10 10.48
N LEU A 31 -9.85 -23.83 9.18
CA LEU A 31 -8.76 -22.99 8.68
C LEU A 31 -8.87 -21.55 9.17
N THR A 32 -10.07 -20.96 9.12
CA THR A 32 -10.37 -19.63 9.68
C THR A 32 -10.01 -19.55 11.16
N GLU A 33 -10.45 -20.53 11.97
CA GLU A 33 -10.15 -20.57 13.40
C GLU A 33 -8.64 -20.63 13.65
N GLN A 34 -7.90 -21.47 12.90
CA GLN A 34 -6.45 -21.57 13.04
C GLN A 34 -5.74 -20.27 12.65
N ILE A 35 -6.13 -19.62 11.55
CA ILE A 35 -5.54 -18.35 11.11
C ILE A 35 -5.76 -17.26 12.17
N LEU A 36 -6.99 -17.10 12.66
CA LEU A 36 -7.31 -16.08 13.67
C LEU A 36 -6.58 -16.33 15.00
N LYS A 37 -6.63 -17.57 15.50
CA LYS A 37 -5.98 -17.96 16.75
C LYS A 37 -4.48 -17.76 16.69
N LEU A 38 -3.85 -18.14 15.58
CA LEU A 38 -2.41 -18.02 15.42
C LEU A 38 -1.98 -16.55 15.25
N SER A 39 -2.75 -15.77 14.47
CA SER A 39 -2.50 -14.34 14.29
C SER A 39 -2.56 -13.59 15.62
N SER A 40 -3.61 -13.82 16.41
CA SER A 40 -3.75 -13.27 17.76
C SER A 40 -2.57 -13.67 18.66
N TRP A 41 -2.15 -14.94 18.64
CA TRP A 41 -1.01 -15.38 19.44
C TRP A 41 0.31 -14.69 19.06
N LEU A 42 0.58 -14.50 17.76
CA LEU A 42 1.79 -13.81 17.30
C LEU A 42 1.75 -12.30 17.57
N ILE A 43 0.58 -11.67 17.51
CA ILE A 43 0.37 -10.26 17.87
C ILE A 43 0.55 -10.08 19.39
N ASP A 44 -0.01 -10.96 20.21
CA ASP A 44 0.19 -10.91 21.67
C ASP A 44 1.66 -11.13 22.04
N LEU A 45 2.38 -11.91 21.24
CA LEU A 45 3.82 -12.09 21.39
C LEU A 45 4.58 -10.81 21.04
N SER A 46 4.23 -10.08 19.97
CA SER A 46 4.92 -8.84 19.58
C SER A 46 4.76 -7.72 20.61
N LYS A 47 3.64 -7.72 21.36
CA LYS A 47 3.38 -6.78 22.46
C LYS A 47 4.27 -7.02 23.69
N LYS A 48 4.82 -8.22 23.84
CA LYS A 48 5.74 -8.56 24.94
C LYS A 48 7.15 -8.07 24.62
N LYS A 49 7.94 -7.79 25.66
CA LYS A 49 9.40 -7.58 25.51
C LYS A 49 10.05 -8.92 25.15
N THR A 50 10.10 -9.20 23.86
CA THR A 50 10.66 -10.44 23.31
C THR A 50 12.09 -10.24 22.86
N LEU A 51 12.78 -11.35 22.58
CA LEU A 51 14.05 -11.33 21.87
C LEU A 51 13.94 -10.53 20.56
N PHE A 52 12.80 -10.52 19.89
CA PHE A 52 12.62 -9.86 18.58
C PHE A 52 12.63 -8.33 18.61
N GLY A 53 12.71 -7.71 19.79
CA GLY A 53 12.66 -6.25 19.94
C GLY A 53 11.23 -5.71 19.98
N LYS A 54 11.10 -4.37 20.08
CA LYS A 54 9.80 -3.70 20.02
C LYS A 54 9.41 -3.49 18.56
N TYR A 55 8.23 -3.98 18.20
CA TYR A 55 7.62 -3.67 16.93
C TYR A 55 6.80 -2.40 17.07
N THR A 56 7.20 -1.36 16.35
CA THR A 56 6.34 -0.19 16.13
C THR A 56 5.48 -0.50 14.92
N VAL A 57 4.17 -0.67 15.13
CA VAL A 57 3.24 -0.89 14.04
C VAL A 57 2.77 0.47 13.53
N ASP A 58 3.07 0.75 12.26
CA ASP A 58 2.43 1.83 11.53
C ASP A 58 1.05 1.32 11.07
N PRO A 59 -0.06 1.94 11.51
CA PRO A 59 -1.41 1.54 11.10
C PRO A 59 -1.66 1.68 9.60
N TYR A 60 -0.80 2.41 8.88
CA TYR A 60 -0.88 2.60 7.42
C TYR A 60 0.11 1.71 6.64
N THR A 61 0.72 0.72 7.31
CA THR A 61 1.52 -0.33 6.66
C THR A 61 0.80 -1.68 6.84
N PRO A 62 0.69 -2.53 5.79
CA PRO A 62 -0.03 -3.80 5.88
C PRO A 62 0.79 -4.86 6.65
N SER A 63 0.78 -4.75 7.98
CA SER A 63 1.38 -5.72 8.89
C SER A 63 0.38 -6.78 9.34
N LEU A 64 0.84 -7.87 9.96
CA LEU A 64 -0.05 -8.88 10.55
C LEU A 64 -1.06 -8.26 11.53
N GLU A 65 -0.60 -7.33 12.39
CA GLU A 65 -1.47 -6.64 13.35
C GLU A 65 -2.46 -5.72 12.64
N THR A 66 -1.99 -4.91 11.67
CA THR A 66 -2.85 -4.04 10.89
C THR A 66 -3.96 -4.84 10.20
N LEU A 67 -3.62 -5.90 9.45
CA LEU A 67 -4.60 -6.72 8.72
C LEU A 67 -5.58 -7.45 9.65
N PHE A 68 -5.10 -7.94 10.79
CA PHE A 68 -5.94 -8.56 11.81
C PHE A 68 -6.93 -7.56 12.40
N ASP A 69 -6.47 -6.37 12.77
CA ASP A 69 -7.31 -5.30 13.30
C ASP A 69 -8.34 -4.85 12.25
N ARG A 70 -7.96 -4.73 10.98
CA ARG A 70 -8.90 -4.41 9.89
C ARG A 70 -10.04 -5.42 9.81
N LEU A 71 -9.70 -6.71 9.83
CA LEU A 71 -10.67 -7.80 9.77
C LEU A 71 -11.65 -7.76 10.97
N HIS A 72 -11.12 -7.54 12.18
CA HIS A 72 -11.93 -7.41 13.40
C HIS A 72 -12.78 -6.13 13.44
N ASN A 73 -12.26 -5.02 12.93
CA ASN A 73 -12.97 -3.73 12.79
C ASN A 73 -13.93 -3.69 11.60
N LYS A 74 -14.19 -4.86 11.01
CA LYS A 74 -15.09 -5.09 9.91
C LYS A 74 -14.76 -4.36 8.61
N GLN A 75 -13.52 -3.94 8.45
CA GLN A 75 -13.07 -3.23 7.27
C GLN A 75 -12.89 -4.22 6.11
N LEU A 76 -13.20 -3.77 4.90
CA LEU A 76 -12.91 -4.53 3.70
C LEU A 76 -11.42 -4.43 3.35
N GLY A 77 -10.88 -5.53 2.84
CA GLY A 77 -9.60 -5.52 2.13
C GLY A 77 -9.72 -4.86 0.76
N PRO A 78 -8.58 -4.64 0.08
CA PRO A 78 -8.55 -4.24 -1.32
C PRO A 78 -9.40 -5.19 -2.16
N SER A 79 -9.84 -4.72 -3.33
CA SER A 79 -10.56 -5.62 -4.24
C SER A 79 -9.66 -6.75 -4.72
N LEU A 80 -10.30 -7.88 -5.04
CA LEU A 80 -9.63 -9.05 -5.60
C LEU A 80 -9.32 -8.89 -7.09
N LEU A 81 -9.86 -7.85 -7.74
CA LEU A 81 -9.57 -7.55 -9.14
C LEU A 81 -8.22 -6.85 -9.28
N PRO A 82 -7.55 -6.99 -10.44
CA PRO A 82 -6.30 -6.27 -10.69
C PRO A 82 -6.52 -4.74 -10.59
N SER A 83 -5.49 -4.01 -10.14
CA SER A 83 -5.56 -2.57 -9.87
C SER A 83 -6.01 -1.70 -11.05
N GLY A 84 -5.83 -2.17 -12.29
CA GLY A 84 -6.29 -1.48 -13.50
C GLY A 84 -7.77 -1.69 -13.84
N PHE A 85 -8.47 -2.59 -13.15
CA PHE A 85 -9.90 -2.87 -13.42
C PHE A 85 -10.85 -1.97 -12.65
N ILE A 86 -10.39 -1.28 -11.61
CA ILE A 86 -11.26 -0.55 -10.68
C ILE A 86 -10.94 0.94 -10.73
N HIS A 87 -11.97 1.74 -10.98
CA HIS A 87 -11.88 3.18 -10.88
C HIS A 87 -11.51 3.65 -9.47
N VAL A 88 -10.68 4.68 -9.39
CA VAL A 88 -10.16 5.24 -8.12
C VAL A 88 -11.29 5.61 -7.17
N ASP A 89 -12.38 6.19 -7.66
CA ASP A 89 -13.52 6.58 -6.84
C ASP A 89 -14.15 5.37 -6.12
N ARG A 90 -14.27 4.22 -6.78
CA ARG A 90 -14.81 2.99 -6.17
C ARG A 90 -13.87 2.40 -5.13
N LEU A 91 -12.56 2.55 -5.33
CA LEU A 91 -11.57 2.16 -4.33
C LEU A 91 -11.74 2.99 -3.06
N ASN A 92 -11.95 4.30 -3.20
CA ASN A 92 -12.18 5.23 -2.09
C ASN A 92 -13.53 5.00 -1.40
N GLU A 93 -14.59 4.67 -2.15
CA GLU A 93 -15.87 4.26 -1.56
C GLU A 93 -15.71 2.99 -0.73
N ARG A 94 -14.93 2.02 -1.23
CA ARG A 94 -14.70 0.74 -0.56
C ARG A 94 -13.96 0.87 0.77
N THR A 95 -13.07 1.86 0.95
CA THR A 95 -12.34 2.05 2.23
C THR A 95 -13.31 2.35 3.38
N ASN A 96 -14.44 2.97 3.06
CA ASN A 96 -15.46 3.37 4.01
C ASN A 96 -16.51 2.28 4.28
N LEU A 97 -16.58 1.25 3.43
CA LEU A 97 -17.51 0.13 3.62
C LEU A 97 -17.10 -0.77 4.79
N ARG A 98 -18.11 -1.35 5.43
CA ARG A 98 -17.97 -2.31 6.53
C ARG A 98 -18.80 -3.54 6.23
N VAL A 99 -18.24 -4.71 6.52
CA VAL A 99 -18.92 -6.00 6.34
C VAL A 99 -19.74 -6.33 7.57
N ASP A 100 -20.93 -6.88 7.35
CA ASP A 100 -21.75 -7.40 8.43
C ASP A 100 -21.20 -8.74 8.95
N GLY A 101 -21.30 -8.94 10.27
CA GLY A 101 -20.81 -10.14 10.93
C GLY A 101 -19.42 -10.02 11.57
N GLU A 102 -19.13 -10.97 12.44
CA GLU A 102 -17.85 -11.08 13.15
C GLU A 102 -16.80 -11.73 12.26
N ALA A 103 -15.52 -11.53 12.60
CA ALA A 103 -14.40 -12.10 11.85
C ALA A 103 -14.63 -13.60 11.59
N ALA A 104 -14.86 -14.40 12.64
CA ALA A 104 -14.97 -15.86 12.56
C ALA A 104 -16.00 -16.42 11.56
N TYR A 105 -17.02 -15.64 11.17
CA TYR A 105 -18.06 -16.06 10.24
C TYR A 105 -17.87 -15.55 8.81
N ARG A 106 -16.80 -14.79 8.55
CA ARG A 106 -16.47 -14.28 7.23
C ARG A 106 -16.08 -15.40 6.27
N PRO A 107 -16.33 -15.22 4.97
CA PRO A 107 -15.92 -16.18 3.97
C PRO A 107 -14.40 -16.33 3.93
N LEU A 108 -13.93 -17.54 3.61
CA LEU A 108 -12.51 -17.90 3.72
C LEU A 108 -11.57 -17.03 2.87
N TYR A 109 -12.05 -16.50 1.73
CA TYR A 109 -11.23 -15.66 0.86
C TYR A 109 -10.81 -14.32 1.52
N GLU A 110 -11.56 -13.81 2.50
CA GLU A 110 -11.18 -12.59 3.22
C GLU A 110 -9.93 -12.78 4.10
N TYR A 111 -9.49 -14.02 4.30
CA TYR A 111 -8.31 -14.39 5.07
C TYR A 111 -7.04 -14.51 4.23
N GLU A 112 -7.12 -14.28 2.91
CA GLU A 112 -5.98 -14.39 2.00
C GLU A 112 -4.77 -13.56 2.48
N ASP A 113 -4.97 -12.26 2.69
CA ASP A 113 -3.89 -11.34 3.03
C ASP A 113 -3.36 -11.58 4.45
N LEU A 114 -4.25 -11.98 5.37
CA LEU A 114 -3.88 -12.35 6.73
C LEU A 114 -3.04 -13.63 6.74
N TYR A 115 -3.38 -14.61 5.90
CA TYR A 115 -2.61 -15.85 5.70
C TYR A 115 -1.20 -15.55 5.17
N TYR A 116 -1.08 -14.62 4.21
CA TYR A 116 0.21 -14.18 3.70
C TYR A 116 1.07 -13.54 4.79
N ALA A 117 0.54 -12.53 5.49
CA ALA A 117 1.24 -11.85 6.57
C ALA A 117 1.62 -12.82 7.71
N LEU A 118 0.75 -13.79 8.00
CA LEU A 118 0.98 -14.80 9.02
C LEU A 118 2.15 -15.73 8.67
N ASN A 119 2.20 -16.26 7.45
CA ASN A 119 3.31 -17.10 6.99
C ASN A 119 4.64 -16.32 6.96
N ALA A 120 4.63 -15.11 6.42
CA ALA A 120 5.80 -14.24 6.42
C ALA A 120 6.31 -13.99 7.84
N ARG A 121 5.41 -13.73 8.79
CA ARG A 121 5.78 -13.46 10.18
C ARG A 121 6.42 -14.65 10.88
N MET A 122 5.93 -15.88 10.66
CA MET A 122 6.55 -17.07 11.24
C MET A 122 7.95 -17.32 10.67
N GLN A 123 8.13 -17.13 9.35
CA GLN A 123 9.43 -17.23 8.69
C GLN A 123 10.42 -16.20 9.21
N GLU A 124 9.99 -14.94 9.34
CA GLU A 124 10.81 -13.87 9.92
C GLU A 124 11.28 -14.22 11.34
N MET A 125 10.37 -14.68 12.20
CA MET A 125 10.72 -15.10 13.56
C MET A 125 11.73 -16.26 13.57
N HIS A 126 11.55 -17.27 12.71
CA HIS A 126 12.49 -18.39 12.58
C HIS A 126 13.88 -17.93 12.13
N GLN A 127 13.95 -17.07 11.12
CA GLN A 127 15.19 -16.51 10.60
C GLN A 127 15.92 -15.69 11.68
N LEU A 128 15.19 -14.84 12.42
CA LEU A 128 15.74 -14.06 13.53
C LEU A 128 16.27 -14.95 14.67
N LEU A 129 15.56 -16.02 15.03
CA LEU A 129 16.05 -16.96 16.04
C LEU A 129 17.34 -17.64 15.59
N ASN A 130 17.39 -18.13 14.35
CA ASN A 130 18.59 -18.74 13.80
C ASN A 130 19.76 -17.76 13.71
N LEU A 131 19.52 -16.50 13.36
CA LEU A 131 20.55 -15.46 13.34
C LEU A 131 21.15 -15.27 14.75
N ARG A 132 20.30 -15.14 15.78
CA ARG A 132 20.74 -14.98 17.17
C ARG A 132 21.52 -16.18 17.69
N LEU A 133 21.04 -17.39 17.42
CA LEU A 133 21.74 -18.62 17.79
C LEU A 133 23.11 -18.73 17.09
N ARG A 134 23.18 -18.42 15.78
CA ARG A 134 24.42 -18.43 15.00
C ARG A 134 25.44 -17.41 15.50
N SER A 135 24.97 -16.24 15.92
CA SER A 135 25.83 -15.18 16.46
C SER A 135 26.29 -15.43 17.91
N GLY A 136 25.73 -16.43 18.59
CA GLY A 136 26.03 -16.69 20.00
C GLY A 136 25.38 -15.71 20.99
N PHE A 137 24.50 -14.80 20.53
CA PHE A 137 23.74 -13.92 21.43
C PHE A 137 22.75 -14.67 22.30
N ASN A 138 22.30 -15.85 21.85
CA ASN A 138 21.35 -16.68 22.55
C ASN A 138 21.71 -18.16 22.47
N THR A 139 21.21 -18.93 23.44
CA THR A 139 21.23 -20.39 23.46
C THR A 139 19.82 -20.96 23.31
N ILE A 140 19.69 -22.22 22.88
CA ILE A 140 18.37 -22.87 22.73
C ILE A 140 17.55 -22.94 24.03
N THR A 141 18.22 -22.83 25.18
CA THR A 141 17.60 -22.84 26.51
C THR A 141 17.12 -21.46 26.97
N ASP A 142 17.50 -20.38 26.29
CA ASP A 142 17.08 -19.03 26.63
C ASP A 142 15.58 -18.86 26.41
N THR A 143 14.92 -18.03 27.23
CA THR A 143 13.51 -17.71 27.10
C THR A 143 13.26 -16.64 26.04
N VAL A 144 12.18 -16.79 25.26
CA VAL A 144 11.82 -15.83 24.19
C VAL A 144 11.35 -14.49 24.74
N TYR A 145 10.74 -14.52 25.93
CA TYR A 145 10.36 -13.35 26.73
C TYR A 145 10.36 -13.75 28.21
N GLU A 146 10.29 -12.77 29.11
CA GLU A 146 10.29 -13.01 30.56
C GLU A 146 9.12 -13.92 30.99
N GLY A 147 9.43 -15.07 31.60
CA GLY A 147 8.45 -16.10 31.96
C GLY A 147 7.86 -16.89 30.77
N GLY A 148 8.40 -16.73 29.57
CA GLY A 148 7.97 -17.41 28.34
C GLY A 148 8.60 -18.78 28.10
N PRO A 149 8.23 -19.47 27.01
CA PRO A 149 8.90 -20.69 26.59
C PRO A 149 10.36 -20.40 26.22
N ASN A 150 11.21 -21.42 26.34
CA ASN A 150 12.55 -21.36 25.76
C ASN A 150 12.49 -21.40 24.22
N ILE A 151 13.59 -21.02 23.56
CA ILE A 151 13.68 -20.96 22.09
C ILE A 151 13.33 -22.30 21.45
N ALA A 152 13.77 -23.43 22.03
CA ALA A 152 13.45 -24.76 21.50
C ALA A 152 11.95 -25.07 21.50
N LEU A 153 11.28 -24.88 22.65
CA LEU A 153 9.83 -25.09 22.79
C LEU A 153 9.02 -24.10 21.95
N PHE A 154 9.51 -22.88 21.79
CA PHE A 154 8.89 -21.90 20.93
C PHE A 154 8.97 -22.31 19.46
N HIS A 155 10.14 -22.76 19.00
CA HIS A 155 10.33 -23.27 17.64
C HIS A 155 9.47 -24.50 17.36
N GLU A 156 9.38 -25.44 18.30
CA GLU A 156 8.51 -26.62 18.17
C GLU A 156 7.05 -26.21 17.94
N LYS A 157 6.53 -25.28 18.76
CA LYS A 157 5.16 -24.74 18.59
C LYS A 157 4.99 -24.04 17.25
N LEU A 158 5.93 -23.18 16.88
CA LEU A 158 5.90 -22.43 15.62
C LEU A 158 5.91 -23.38 14.41
N SER A 159 6.73 -24.44 14.45
CA SER A 159 6.81 -25.48 13.43
C SER A 159 5.54 -26.32 13.35
N GLY A 160 4.93 -26.63 14.50
CA GLY A 160 3.65 -27.32 14.57
C GLY A 160 2.53 -26.51 13.89
N TYR A 161 2.48 -25.21 14.17
CA TYR A 161 1.55 -24.30 13.50
C TYR A 161 1.82 -24.21 12.01
N TRP A 162 3.07 -23.92 11.61
CA TRP A 162 3.49 -23.87 10.21
C TRP A 162 3.02 -25.10 9.42
N THR A 163 3.28 -26.29 9.95
CA THR A 163 2.90 -27.57 9.34
C THR A 163 1.38 -27.71 9.23
N SER A 164 0.61 -27.20 10.19
CA SER A 164 -0.85 -27.30 10.19
C SER A 164 -1.50 -26.45 9.09
N ILE A 165 -1.07 -25.19 8.95
CA ILE A 165 -1.64 -24.25 7.96
C ILE A 165 -1.06 -24.42 6.55
N ASN A 166 0.13 -25.01 6.41
CA ASN A 166 0.74 -25.34 5.11
C ASN A 166 0.43 -26.76 4.63
N LYS A 167 -0.61 -27.42 5.16
CA LYS A 167 -1.11 -28.67 4.55
C LYS A 167 -1.68 -28.38 3.17
N SER A 168 -1.45 -29.28 2.22
CA SER A 168 -1.95 -29.13 0.86
C SER A 168 -3.47 -29.00 0.79
N SER A 169 -4.21 -29.68 1.68
CA SER A 169 -5.67 -29.56 1.79
C SER A 169 -6.14 -28.19 2.30
N CYS A 170 -5.36 -27.52 3.14
CA CYS A 170 -5.61 -26.14 3.59
C CYS A 170 -5.34 -25.16 2.45
N GLY A 171 -4.19 -25.32 1.77
CA GLY A 171 -3.84 -24.52 0.61
C GLY A 171 -4.88 -24.62 -0.51
N LYS A 172 -5.39 -25.82 -0.79
CA LYS A 172 -6.46 -26.04 -1.77
C LYS A 172 -7.77 -25.36 -1.39
N ALA A 173 -8.19 -25.47 -0.13
CA ALA A 173 -9.43 -24.84 0.34
C ALA A 173 -9.38 -23.31 0.20
N LEU A 174 -8.25 -22.71 0.58
CA LEU A 174 -8.04 -21.26 0.45
C LEU A 174 -7.90 -20.83 -1.01
N ASP A 175 -7.14 -21.56 -1.85
CA ASP A 175 -7.00 -21.28 -3.28
C ASP A 175 -8.34 -21.27 -4.00
N ASN A 176 -9.17 -22.29 -3.77
CA ASN A 176 -10.50 -22.37 -4.35
C ASN A 176 -11.41 -21.22 -3.90
N ALA A 177 -11.39 -20.89 -2.60
CA ALA A 177 -12.19 -19.78 -2.08
C ALA A 177 -11.79 -18.45 -2.72
N VAL A 178 -10.48 -18.21 -2.90
CA VAL A 178 -9.96 -17.00 -3.55
C VAL A 178 -10.34 -16.96 -5.04
N ARG A 179 -10.27 -18.07 -5.77
CA ARG A 179 -10.71 -18.16 -7.17
C ARG A 179 -12.19 -17.85 -7.32
N GLU A 180 -13.03 -18.47 -6.50
CA GLU A 180 -14.47 -18.26 -6.51
C GLU A 180 -14.80 -16.80 -6.22
N ALA A 181 -14.17 -16.21 -5.20
CA ALA A 181 -14.36 -14.80 -4.86
C ALA A 181 -13.89 -13.84 -5.96
N LYS A 182 -12.80 -14.16 -6.68
CA LYS A 182 -12.35 -13.39 -7.85
C LYS A 182 -13.38 -13.43 -8.99
N VAL A 183 -13.95 -14.60 -9.27
CA VAL A 183 -15.02 -14.74 -10.27
C VAL A 183 -16.27 -13.96 -9.85
N MET A 184 -16.65 -14.03 -8.57
CA MET A 184 -17.77 -13.24 -8.05
C MET A 184 -17.51 -11.73 -8.16
N ALA A 185 -16.30 -11.27 -7.83
CA ALA A 185 -15.91 -9.87 -7.97
C ALA A 185 -15.96 -9.41 -9.44
N LEU A 186 -15.48 -10.24 -10.38
CA LEU A 186 -15.56 -9.95 -11.81
C LEU A 186 -17.02 -9.81 -12.27
N ARG A 187 -17.90 -10.70 -11.81
CA ARG A 187 -19.33 -10.61 -12.11
C ARG A 187 -19.96 -9.35 -11.54
N GLN A 188 -19.66 -8.98 -10.29
CA GLN A 188 -20.17 -7.75 -9.69
C GLN A 188 -19.70 -6.52 -10.47
N GLU A 189 -18.46 -6.54 -10.97
CA GLU A 189 -17.93 -5.47 -11.81
C GLU A 189 -18.67 -5.36 -13.13
N LEU A 190 -18.90 -6.48 -13.83
CA LEU A 190 -19.66 -6.49 -15.08
C LEU A 190 -21.07 -5.95 -14.92
N LEU A 191 -21.77 -6.34 -13.84
CA LEU A 191 -23.10 -5.82 -13.54
C LEU A 191 -23.07 -4.31 -13.32
N TRP A 192 -22.07 -3.82 -12.59
CA TRP A 192 -21.91 -2.38 -12.37
C TRP A 192 -21.62 -1.63 -13.68
N GLN A 193 -20.73 -2.16 -14.54
CA GLN A 193 -20.44 -1.56 -15.84
C GLN A 193 -21.70 -1.49 -16.73
N MET A 194 -22.54 -2.51 -16.65
CA MET A 194 -23.81 -2.59 -17.37
C MET A 194 -24.84 -1.58 -16.84
N GLU A 195 -24.96 -1.43 -15.52
CA GLU A 195 -25.83 -0.42 -14.87
C GLU A 195 -25.44 1.02 -15.25
N ASN A 196 -24.15 1.27 -15.48
CA ASN A 196 -23.62 2.56 -15.90
C ASN A 196 -23.52 2.72 -17.43
N ALA A 197 -24.12 1.81 -18.21
CA ALA A 197 -24.10 1.82 -19.67
C ALA A 197 -22.69 1.88 -20.30
N GLN A 198 -21.67 1.35 -19.61
CA GLN A 198 -20.30 1.23 -20.13
C GLN A 198 -20.15 0.02 -21.06
N ILE A 199 -20.95 -1.03 -20.83
CA ILE A 199 -21.03 -2.23 -21.67
C ILE A 199 -22.49 -2.52 -22.01
N THR A 200 -22.72 -3.17 -23.15
CA THR A 200 -24.07 -3.63 -23.54
C THR A 200 -24.45 -4.91 -22.78
N GLN A 201 -25.75 -5.20 -22.70
CA GLN A 201 -26.25 -6.47 -22.12
C GLN A 201 -25.66 -7.68 -22.87
N ASP A 202 -25.61 -7.61 -24.21
CA ASP A 202 -25.09 -8.70 -25.04
C ASP A 202 -23.60 -8.96 -24.74
N ASP A 203 -22.80 -7.91 -24.57
CA ASP A 203 -21.39 -8.04 -24.18
C ASP A 203 -21.25 -8.64 -22.77
N ALA A 204 -22.07 -8.19 -21.83
CA ALA A 204 -22.08 -8.70 -20.46
C ALA A 204 -22.42 -10.20 -20.43
N ASP A 205 -23.40 -10.64 -21.21
CA ASP A 205 -23.80 -12.05 -21.31
C ASP A 205 -22.69 -12.91 -21.92
N VAL A 206 -22.00 -12.42 -22.95
CA VAL A 206 -20.83 -13.09 -23.56
C VAL A 206 -19.68 -13.18 -22.56
N MET A 207 -19.40 -12.13 -21.79
CA MET A 207 -18.35 -12.15 -20.77
C MET A 207 -18.72 -13.07 -19.59
N ALA A 208 -19.97 -13.05 -19.14
CA ALA A 208 -20.46 -13.94 -18.10
C ALA A 208 -20.36 -15.42 -18.51
N ALA A 209 -20.77 -15.76 -19.73
CA ALA A 209 -20.65 -17.12 -20.26
C ALA A 209 -19.19 -17.60 -20.29
N LYS A 210 -18.24 -16.72 -20.59
CA LYS A 210 -16.80 -17.04 -20.54
C LYS A 210 -16.33 -17.29 -19.11
N LEU A 211 -16.71 -16.43 -18.16
CA LEU A 211 -16.30 -16.54 -16.74
C LEU A 211 -16.71 -17.87 -16.09
N TYR A 212 -17.85 -18.42 -16.48
CA TYR A 212 -18.39 -19.67 -15.90
C TYR A 212 -17.97 -20.95 -16.65
N SER A 213 -17.18 -20.85 -17.72
CA SER A 213 -16.68 -22.05 -18.38
C SER A 213 -15.62 -22.74 -17.51
N ASP A 214 -15.69 -24.08 -17.39
CA ASP A 214 -14.76 -24.88 -16.58
C ASP A 214 -13.29 -24.61 -16.93
N ASN A 215 -13.01 -24.34 -18.21
CA ASN A 215 -11.68 -24.00 -18.69
C ASN A 215 -11.19 -22.66 -18.13
N VAL A 216 -12.08 -21.66 -17.99
CA VAL A 216 -11.71 -20.33 -17.48
C VAL A 216 -11.57 -20.34 -15.97
N PHE A 217 -12.47 -20.99 -15.23
CA PHE A 217 -12.35 -21.08 -13.77
C PHE A 217 -11.01 -21.69 -13.33
N ASN A 218 -10.58 -22.77 -13.99
CA ASN A 218 -9.29 -23.41 -13.73
C ASN A 218 -8.07 -22.53 -14.08
N ASN A 219 -8.28 -21.53 -14.95
CA ASN A 219 -7.26 -20.56 -15.34
C ASN A 219 -7.26 -19.28 -14.50
N VAL A 220 -8.31 -19.01 -13.70
CA VAL A 220 -8.32 -17.86 -12.77
C VAL A 220 -7.25 -18.08 -11.71
N THR A 221 -6.26 -17.19 -11.62
CA THR A 221 -5.23 -17.25 -10.58
C THR A 221 -5.86 -17.18 -9.20
N GLY A 222 -5.69 -18.23 -8.40
CA GLY A 222 -6.18 -18.29 -7.02
C GLY A 222 -5.23 -17.59 -6.05
N LEU A 223 -4.73 -18.36 -5.08
CA LEU A 223 -3.72 -17.93 -4.13
C LEU A 223 -2.39 -17.66 -4.85
N THR A 224 -1.68 -16.62 -4.44
CA THR A 224 -0.32 -16.34 -4.90
C THR A 224 0.67 -17.10 -4.03
N TYR A 225 1.40 -18.03 -4.63
CA TYR A 225 2.38 -18.86 -3.92
C TYR A 225 3.76 -18.21 -4.01
N PHE A 226 4.26 -17.71 -2.88
CA PHE A 226 5.60 -17.14 -2.77
C PHE A 226 6.62 -18.24 -2.49
N LEU A 227 7.75 -18.22 -3.19
CA LEU A 227 8.87 -19.12 -2.92
C LEU A 227 9.36 -18.89 -1.48
N ASP A 228 9.36 -19.96 -0.69
CA ASP A 228 9.77 -20.00 0.73
C ASP A 228 9.07 -18.99 1.65
N TRP A 229 7.98 -18.35 1.20
CA TRP A 229 7.29 -17.29 1.94
C TRP A 229 8.23 -16.22 2.47
N ALA A 230 9.23 -15.83 1.66
CA ALA A 230 10.23 -14.85 2.03
C ALA A 230 9.56 -13.55 2.55
N PRO A 231 9.82 -13.12 3.81
CA PRO A 231 9.05 -12.03 4.42
C PRO A 231 9.08 -10.73 3.63
N ILE A 232 10.22 -10.42 3.00
CA ILE A 232 10.40 -9.22 2.17
C ILE A 232 9.50 -9.25 0.93
N MET A 233 9.40 -10.41 0.26
CA MET A 233 8.57 -10.54 -0.96
C MET A 233 7.09 -10.43 -0.63
N VAL A 234 6.66 -11.06 0.46
CA VAL A 234 5.28 -10.98 0.94
C VAL A 234 4.95 -9.55 1.38
N GLY A 235 5.87 -8.90 2.11
CA GLY A 235 5.72 -7.51 2.53
C GLY A 235 5.55 -6.57 1.34
N ALA A 236 6.44 -6.65 0.34
CA ALA A 236 6.37 -5.84 -0.87
C ALA A 236 5.06 -6.09 -1.65
N TYR A 237 4.61 -7.34 -1.74
CA TYR A 237 3.34 -7.68 -2.37
C TYR A 237 2.15 -7.05 -1.64
N LEU A 238 2.08 -7.20 -0.32
CA LEU A 238 1.01 -6.62 0.50
C LEU A 238 1.04 -5.09 0.46
N GLU A 239 2.22 -4.47 0.54
CA GLU A 239 2.40 -3.03 0.39
C GLU A 239 1.88 -2.55 -0.96
N ALA A 240 2.22 -3.21 -2.06
CA ALA A 240 1.69 -2.85 -3.38
C ALA A 240 0.16 -3.02 -3.45
N LYS A 241 -0.40 -4.10 -2.90
CA LYS A 241 -1.85 -4.37 -2.88
C LYS A 241 -2.62 -3.33 -2.05
N TYR A 242 -2.06 -2.89 -0.93
CA TYR A 242 -2.72 -2.00 0.03
C TYR A 242 -2.38 -0.51 -0.16
N ARG A 243 -1.35 -0.16 -0.93
CA ARG A 243 -0.80 1.20 -1.08
C ARG A 243 -1.90 2.27 -1.21
N ARG A 244 -2.66 2.21 -2.29
CA ARG A 244 -3.71 3.21 -2.59
C ARG A 244 -4.77 3.30 -1.47
N MET A 245 -5.18 2.17 -0.93
CA MET A 245 -6.22 2.11 0.11
C MET A 245 -5.73 2.72 1.44
N LEU A 246 -4.55 2.34 1.89
CA LEU A 246 -3.99 2.84 3.16
C LEU A 246 -3.50 4.29 3.03
N ASP A 247 -3.01 4.71 1.86
CA ASP A 247 -2.66 6.10 1.59
C ASP A 247 -3.90 7.00 1.64
N HIS A 248 -5.02 6.56 1.07
CA HIS A 248 -6.30 7.27 1.16
C HIS A 248 -6.75 7.41 2.63
N GLU A 249 -6.74 6.32 3.40
CA GLU A 249 -7.10 6.35 4.83
C GLU A 249 -6.16 7.25 5.65
N LYS A 250 -4.87 7.28 5.32
CA LYS A 250 -3.88 8.17 5.94
C LYS A 250 -4.17 9.63 5.63
N GLN A 251 -4.55 9.95 4.40
CA GLN A 251 -4.94 11.29 3.99
C GLN A 251 -6.24 11.74 4.69
N GLU A 252 -7.25 10.86 4.76
CA GLU A 252 -8.51 11.13 5.47
C GLU A 252 -8.26 11.39 6.97
N ALA A 253 -7.46 10.54 7.62
CA ALA A 253 -7.10 10.72 9.03
C ALA A 253 -6.36 12.04 9.27
N ALA A 254 -5.41 12.40 8.40
CA ALA A 254 -4.71 13.68 8.47
C ALA A 254 -5.66 14.88 8.25
N ALA A 255 -6.63 14.76 7.33
CA ALA A 255 -7.64 15.79 7.09
C ALA A 255 -8.58 15.94 8.29
N GLU A 256 -9.01 14.84 8.89
CA GLU A 256 -9.86 14.83 10.08
C GLU A 256 -9.13 15.46 11.28
N GLU A 257 -7.86 15.14 11.49
CA GLU A 257 -7.06 15.73 12.55
C GLU A 257 -6.91 17.24 12.38
N ARG A 258 -6.67 17.72 11.14
CA ARG A 258 -6.66 19.15 10.82
C ARG A 258 -8.00 19.80 11.14
N ARG A 259 -9.12 19.15 10.82
CA ARG A 259 -10.48 19.64 11.13
C ARG A 259 -10.69 19.73 12.64
N LYS A 260 -10.32 18.68 13.41
CA LYS A 260 -10.40 18.66 14.88
C LYS A 260 -9.58 19.80 15.50
N ARG A 261 -8.36 20.04 15.02
CA ARG A 261 -7.51 21.16 15.47
C ARG A 261 -8.12 22.53 15.17
N ARG A 262 -8.75 22.71 13.99
CA ARG A 262 -9.47 23.96 13.64
C ARG A 262 -10.67 24.20 14.56
N VAL A 263 -11.49 23.18 14.79
CA VAL A 263 -12.65 23.27 15.69
C VAL A 263 -12.22 23.58 17.12
N ALA A 264 -11.20 22.88 17.64
CA ALA A 264 -10.66 23.14 18.97
C ALA A 264 -10.14 24.59 19.12
N ARG A 265 -9.48 25.12 18.09
CA ARG A 265 -9.02 26.53 18.07
C ARG A 265 -10.21 27.50 18.12
N ILE A 266 -11.25 27.28 17.32
CA ILE A 266 -12.46 28.12 17.31
C ILE A 266 -13.18 28.06 18.67
N THR A 267 -13.31 26.87 19.26
CA THR A 267 -13.91 26.68 20.57
C THR A 267 -13.14 27.41 21.66
N ASN A 268 -11.80 27.31 21.66
CA ASN A 268 -10.93 28.03 22.60
C ASN A 268 -11.03 29.56 22.41
N MET A 269 -11.11 30.06 21.17
CA MET A 269 -11.34 31.48 20.89
C MET A 269 -12.70 31.97 21.42
N ARG A 270 -13.76 31.18 21.27
CA ARG A 270 -15.09 31.53 21.81
C ARG A 270 -15.10 31.54 23.34
N GLN A 271 -14.45 30.57 23.97
CA GLN A 271 -14.34 30.51 25.43
C GLN A 271 -13.57 31.71 26.00
N THR A 272 -12.46 32.11 25.36
CA THR A 272 -11.68 33.28 25.78
C THR A 272 -12.44 34.60 25.59
N LEU A 273 -13.19 34.77 24.49
CA LEU A 273 -14.05 35.93 24.29
C LEU A 273 -15.18 36.00 25.33
N ASN A 274 -15.79 34.87 25.67
CA ASN A 274 -16.85 34.83 26.69
C ASN A 274 -16.33 35.02 28.12
N ALA A 275 -15.12 34.55 28.42
CA ALA A 275 -14.46 34.77 29.72
C ALA A 275 -14.05 36.23 29.94
N GLY A 276 -13.86 36.99 28.85
CA GLY A 276 -13.47 38.40 28.87
C GLY A 276 -14.64 39.39 29.01
N VAL A 277 -15.90 38.96 28.99
CA VAL A 277 -17.03 39.84 29.34
C VAL A 277 -16.97 40.06 30.86
N PRO A 278 -16.52 41.23 31.34
CA PRO A 278 -16.48 41.49 32.76
C PRO A 278 -17.92 41.36 33.25
N LYS A 279 -18.18 40.43 34.19
CA LYS A 279 -19.47 40.37 34.89
C LYS A 279 -19.83 41.80 35.23
N ALA A 280 -20.93 42.29 34.65
CA ALA A 280 -21.38 43.67 34.78
C ALA A 280 -21.26 44.05 36.26
N VAL A 281 -20.22 44.80 36.56
CA VAL A 281 -19.99 45.30 37.92
C VAL A 281 -21.24 46.08 38.20
N SER A 282 -22.00 45.64 39.22
CA SER A 282 -23.21 46.33 39.65
C SER A 282 -22.91 47.83 39.71
N PRO A 283 -23.88 48.70 39.37
CA PRO A 283 -23.64 50.13 39.20
C PRO A 283 -23.26 50.76 40.54
N ARG A 284 -22.00 50.62 40.94
CA ARG A 284 -21.43 51.25 42.12
C ARG A 284 -21.03 52.65 41.71
N ARG A 285 -22.05 53.49 41.70
CA ARG A 285 -22.06 54.95 41.81
C ARG A 285 -20.72 55.47 42.37
N ARG A 286 -19.83 55.99 41.53
CA ARG A 286 -18.74 56.86 42.00
C ARG A 286 -18.28 57.85 40.93
N ASN A 287 -18.63 59.09 41.25
CA ASN A 287 -18.09 60.39 40.86
C ASN A 287 -16.86 60.39 39.95
N ARG A 288 -17.09 60.97 38.77
CA ARG A 288 -16.10 61.53 37.87
C ARG A 288 -15.13 62.45 38.63
N THR A 289 -13.84 62.18 38.51
CA THR A 289 -12.81 63.23 38.47
C THR A 289 -11.85 62.87 37.35
N THR A 290 -11.86 63.72 36.34
CA THR A 290 -11.06 63.68 35.12
C THR A 290 -9.60 63.95 35.43
N ARG A 291 -8.70 63.04 35.07
CA ARG A 291 -7.29 63.37 34.85
C ARG A 291 -6.76 62.65 33.62
N ARG A 292 -6.67 63.39 32.52
CA ARG A 292 -5.95 63.02 31.29
C ARG A 292 -4.47 62.85 31.64
N VAL A 293 -3.90 61.69 31.32
CA VAL A 293 -2.46 61.52 31.21
C VAL A 293 -2.19 61.01 29.80
N HIS A 294 -1.41 61.80 29.07
CA HIS A 294 -0.82 61.46 27.78
C HIS A 294 0.12 60.27 27.95
N HIS A 295 -0.06 59.21 27.15
CA HIS A 295 1.01 58.27 26.88
C HIS A 295 1.18 58.11 25.37
N GLU A 296 2.41 58.39 24.93
CA GLU A 296 2.92 58.16 23.58
C GLU A 296 2.96 56.67 23.23
N PRO A 297 2.79 56.30 21.94
CA PRO A 297 2.99 54.93 21.51
C PRO A 297 4.49 54.61 21.33
N PRO A 298 4.96 53.41 21.75
CA PRO A 298 6.33 53.00 21.53
C PRO A 298 6.57 52.63 20.07
N LYS A 299 7.62 53.19 19.48
CA LYS A 299 8.15 52.84 18.15
C LYS A 299 8.62 51.39 18.17
N LYS A 300 8.04 50.54 17.31
CA LYS A 300 8.56 49.21 16.99
C LYS A 300 9.55 49.31 15.84
N THR A 301 10.80 48.99 16.11
CA THR A 301 11.84 48.68 15.14
C THR A 301 11.51 47.34 14.48
N TYR A 302 11.32 47.33 13.16
CA TYR A 302 11.29 46.10 12.37
C TYR A 302 12.72 45.64 12.18
N GLY A 303 13.04 44.47 12.74
CA GLY A 303 14.28 43.76 12.46
C GLY A 303 14.22 43.16 11.06
N GLU A 304 15.23 43.47 10.27
CA GLU A 304 15.61 42.82 9.02
C GLU A 304 15.79 41.32 9.27
N THR A 305 14.96 40.49 8.64
CA THR A 305 15.23 39.07 8.49
C THR A 305 15.81 38.85 7.10
N CYS A 306 17.10 38.51 7.08
CA CYS A 306 17.84 38.04 5.93
C CYS A 306 17.23 36.72 5.41
N TYR A 307 16.74 36.74 4.17
CA TYR A 307 16.63 35.54 3.33
C TYR A 307 17.53 35.77 2.10
N PRO A 308 18.46 34.85 1.78
CA PRO A 308 19.27 34.96 0.58
C PRO A 308 18.47 34.42 -0.63
N ASP A 309 17.96 35.35 -1.44
CA ASP A 309 17.50 35.11 -2.81
C ASP A 309 18.71 34.89 -3.73
N GLN A 310 19.27 33.68 -3.77
CA GLN A 310 20.23 33.29 -4.80
C GLN A 310 20.18 31.79 -5.09
N TYR A 311 19.07 31.25 -5.64
CA TYR A 311 19.13 29.90 -6.26
C TYR A 311 18.10 29.60 -7.36
N LEU A 312 17.43 30.60 -7.95
CA LEU A 312 16.45 30.38 -9.03
C LEU A 312 16.73 31.17 -10.32
N ALA A 313 17.98 31.58 -10.54
CA ALA A 313 18.38 32.32 -11.75
C ALA A 313 19.31 31.54 -12.71
N SER A 314 19.56 30.24 -12.51
CA SER A 314 20.55 29.49 -13.28
C SER A 314 20.02 28.38 -14.21
N ILE A 315 18.70 28.21 -14.38
CA ILE A 315 18.13 27.15 -15.25
C ILE A 315 17.45 27.69 -16.53
N LEU A 316 17.51 29.00 -16.79
CA LEU A 316 16.93 29.61 -18.01
C LEU A 316 17.95 29.94 -19.11
N ASN A 317 19.11 29.27 -19.15
CA ASN A 317 20.15 29.51 -20.15
C ASN A 317 20.68 28.21 -20.79
N LYS A 318 19.81 27.50 -21.53
CA LYS A 318 20.23 26.70 -22.69
C LYS A 318 19.15 26.78 -23.76
N GLY A 319 19.41 27.58 -24.78
CA GLY A 319 18.58 27.71 -25.97
C GLY A 319 18.54 26.42 -26.77
N GLN A 320 17.49 25.63 -26.57
CA GLN A 320 17.06 24.60 -27.50
C GLN A 320 15.63 24.87 -27.91
N SER A 321 15.44 25.17 -29.19
CA SER A 321 14.15 25.34 -29.84
C SER A 321 13.45 23.99 -29.92
N ILE A 322 12.29 23.86 -29.28
CA ILE A 322 11.41 22.71 -29.41
C ILE A 322 10.60 22.89 -30.71
N PRO A 323 10.60 21.92 -31.64
CA PRO A 323 9.78 21.99 -32.84
C PRO A 323 8.30 21.75 -32.48
N SER A 324 7.43 22.62 -32.98
CA SER A 324 5.98 22.46 -32.87
C SER A 324 5.50 21.25 -33.68
N PRO A 325 4.69 20.34 -33.12
CA PRO A 325 3.96 19.36 -33.90
C PRO A 325 2.60 19.95 -34.27
N THR A 326 2.56 20.65 -35.40
CA THR A 326 1.33 20.86 -36.17
C THR A 326 1.47 20.05 -37.46
N THR A 327 0.41 19.37 -37.88
CA THR A 327 0.21 18.61 -39.13
C THR A 327 0.43 17.09 -39.07
N PHE A 328 -0.66 16.38 -38.74
CA PHE A 328 -1.12 15.04 -39.18
C PHE A 328 -2.15 14.61 -38.11
N ASN A 329 -3.47 14.55 -38.30
CA ASN A 329 -4.19 13.77 -39.29
C ASN A 329 -5.68 14.22 -39.24
N MET A 330 -6.09 15.26 -39.97
CA MET A 330 -7.51 15.61 -40.16
C MET A 330 -7.96 15.11 -41.52
N GLN A 331 -8.23 13.82 -41.63
CA GLN A 331 -8.81 13.26 -42.85
C GLN A 331 -9.67 12.04 -42.55
N HIS A 332 -10.64 12.16 -41.64
CA HIS A 332 -11.85 11.32 -41.60
C HIS A 332 -12.87 11.92 -40.60
N ALA A 333 -13.50 13.03 -41.00
CA ALA A 333 -14.69 13.58 -40.34
C ALA A 333 -15.48 14.44 -41.33
N LYS A 334 -15.78 13.85 -42.50
CA LYS A 334 -16.85 14.28 -43.39
C LYS A 334 -17.56 13.00 -43.77
N ASP A 335 -18.69 12.76 -43.11
CA ASP A 335 -19.82 11.92 -43.55
C ASP A 335 -20.68 11.48 -42.35
N GLN A 336 -21.14 12.42 -41.53
CA GLN A 336 -22.32 12.23 -40.67
C GLN A 336 -23.03 13.57 -40.47
N ALA A 337 -23.67 14.06 -41.54
CA ALA A 337 -24.58 15.19 -41.49
C ALA A 337 -25.81 14.88 -42.36
N THR A 338 -26.56 13.85 -42.00
CA THR A 338 -27.92 13.61 -42.50
C THR A 338 -28.66 12.68 -41.56
N MET A 339 -29.51 13.22 -40.71
CA MET A 339 -30.94 12.87 -40.57
C MET A 339 -31.47 13.60 -39.33
N GLN A 340 -31.99 14.79 -39.60
CA GLN A 340 -33.02 15.39 -38.76
C GLN A 340 -34.30 14.61 -38.99
N ASP A 341 -34.87 14.02 -37.93
CA ASP A 341 -36.31 13.75 -37.84
C ASP A 341 -36.73 13.98 -36.40
N SER A 342 -37.06 15.25 -36.09
CA SER A 342 -37.80 15.59 -34.88
C SER A 342 -39.28 15.24 -35.07
N PRO A 343 -39.94 14.62 -34.08
CA PRO A 343 -41.36 14.32 -34.17
C PRO A 343 -42.19 15.61 -34.20
N LYS A 344 -43.08 15.71 -35.20
CA LYS A 344 -44.11 16.74 -35.30
C LYS A 344 -45.06 16.63 -34.11
N TYR A 345 -44.94 17.56 -33.17
CA TYR A 345 -45.92 17.77 -32.11
C TYR A 345 -47.12 18.55 -32.69
N THR A 346 -48.26 17.89 -32.87
CA THR A 346 -49.55 18.56 -33.14
C THR A 346 -50.21 18.92 -31.81
N ALA A 347 -50.03 20.16 -31.37
CA ALA A 347 -50.78 20.71 -30.24
C ALA A 347 -52.22 21.02 -30.69
N GLN A 348 -53.20 20.31 -30.12
CA GLN A 348 -54.61 20.68 -30.19
C GLN A 348 -54.84 21.92 -29.30
N LEU A 349 -55.15 23.05 -29.92
CA LEU A 349 -55.55 24.28 -29.25
C LEU A 349 -56.99 24.15 -28.75
N HIS A 350 -57.17 24.08 -27.43
CA HIS A 350 -58.47 24.33 -26.80
C HIS A 350 -58.71 25.84 -26.73
N ALA A 351 -59.89 26.27 -27.18
CA ALA A 351 -60.38 27.64 -27.00
C ALA A 351 -60.83 27.84 -25.54
N GLY A 352 -59.89 28.26 -24.70
CA GLY A 352 -60.15 28.72 -23.33
C GLY A 352 -59.71 30.17 -23.19
N HIS A 353 -60.68 31.08 -23.10
CA HIS A 353 -60.47 32.48 -22.72
C HIS A 353 -59.88 32.57 -21.31
N TYR A 354 -58.57 32.76 -21.23
CA TYR A 354 -57.91 33.40 -20.09
C TYR A 354 -56.93 34.43 -20.64
N HIS A 355 -57.18 35.70 -20.37
CA HIS A 355 -56.23 36.78 -20.59
C HIS A 355 -55.02 36.53 -19.67
N GLN A 356 -53.96 35.97 -20.23
CA GLN A 356 -52.66 35.89 -19.59
C GLN A 356 -51.91 37.17 -19.97
N GLU A 357 -51.73 38.06 -18.99
CA GLU A 357 -50.95 39.28 -19.16
C GLU A 357 -49.52 38.89 -19.58
N HIS A 358 -49.16 39.23 -20.82
CA HIS A 358 -47.83 39.01 -21.37
C HIS A 358 -46.84 39.99 -20.72
N SER A 359 -46.31 39.62 -19.56
CA SER A 359 -45.07 40.19 -19.06
C SER A 359 -43.95 39.73 -19.98
N ALA A 360 -43.45 40.64 -20.82
CA ALA A 360 -42.23 40.40 -21.58
C ALA A 360 -41.11 40.03 -20.59
N PRO A 361 -40.43 38.88 -20.74
CA PRO A 361 -39.30 38.55 -19.88
C PRO A 361 -38.25 39.64 -20.07
N ILE A 362 -37.99 40.37 -18.99
CA ILE A 362 -36.84 41.28 -18.92
C ILE A 362 -35.63 40.35 -18.87
N TYR A 363 -35.01 40.12 -20.04
CA TYR A 363 -33.75 39.40 -20.14
C TYR A 363 -32.69 40.20 -19.40
N ASP A 364 -32.29 39.71 -18.23
CA ASP A 364 -31.23 40.30 -17.44
C ASP A 364 -29.89 39.78 -17.99
N ALA A 365 -29.31 40.53 -18.93
CA ALA A 365 -28.07 40.16 -19.61
C ALA A 365 -26.89 39.95 -18.64
N GLU A 366 -26.98 40.50 -17.43
CA GLU A 366 -25.99 40.30 -16.36
C GLU A 366 -26.06 38.88 -15.78
N ALA A 367 -27.26 38.30 -15.63
CA ALA A 367 -27.43 36.95 -15.09
C ALA A 367 -26.89 35.88 -16.05
N GLU A 368 -27.11 36.03 -17.36
CA GLU A 368 -26.58 35.12 -18.39
C GLU A 368 -25.04 35.19 -18.46
N ALA A 369 -24.46 36.38 -18.25
CA ALA A 369 -23.01 36.55 -18.20
C ALA A 369 -22.39 35.90 -16.96
N GLU A 370 -23.05 35.97 -15.80
CA GLU A 370 -22.61 35.29 -14.58
C GLU A 370 -22.67 33.76 -14.70
N GLU A 371 -23.77 33.22 -15.24
CA GLU A 371 -23.94 31.77 -15.46
C GLU A 371 -22.86 31.21 -16.41
N LYS A 372 -22.58 31.94 -17.50
CA LYS A 372 -21.51 31.56 -18.43
C LYS A 372 -20.13 31.56 -17.78
N LEU A 373 -19.86 32.54 -16.91
CA LEU A 373 -18.57 32.64 -16.21
C LEU A 373 -18.42 31.56 -15.13
N GLU A 374 -19.51 31.15 -14.48
CA GLU A 374 -19.51 30.01 -13.55
C GLU A 374 -19.26 28.69 -14.28
N TYR A 375 -19.88 28.49 -15.45
CA TYR A 375 -19.62 27.33 -16.31
C TYR A 375 -18.14 27.23 -16.73
N GLU A 376 -17.54 28.34 -17.18
CA GLU A 376 -16.12 28.38 -17.54
C GLU A 376 -15.19 28.07 -16.35
N ARG A 377 -15.56 28.46 -15.12
CA ARG A 377 -14.80 28.11 -13.91
C ARG A 377 -14.89 26.62 -13.61
N GLN A 378 -16.07 26.01 -13.78
CA GLN A 378 -16.25 24.58 -13.58
C GLN A 378 -15.46 23.76 -14.62
N GLU A 379 -15.48 24.15 -15.89
CA GLU A 379 -14.68 23.50 -16.94
C GLU A 379 -13.17 23.58 -16.64
N ARG A 380 -12.67 24.76 -16.23
CA ARG A 380 -11.25 24.90 -15.83
C ARG A 380 -10.88 24.01 -14.65
N ALA A 381 -11.74 23.92 -13.64
CA ALA A 381 -11.49 23.06 -12.48
C ALA A 381 -11.43 21.57 -12.86
N ILE A 382 -12.27 21.13 -13.81
CA ILE A 382 -12.25 19.75 -14.34
C ILE A 382 -10.96 19.49 -15.11
N ILE A 383 -10.51 20.43 -15.94
CA ILE A 383 -9.26 20.30 -16.70
C ILE A 383 -8.05 20.27 -15.76
N GLU A 384 -7.98 21.16 -14.78
CA GLU A 384 -6.90 21.18 -13.79
C GLU A 384 -6.82 19.87 -12.99
N ARG A 385 -7.98 19.28 -12.65
CA ARG A 385 -8.04 17.98 -11.98
C ARG A 385 -7.49 16.86 -12.88
N LYS A 386 -7.88 16.81 -14.16
CA LYS A 386 -7.33 15.83 -15.11
C LYS A 386 -5.81 15.96 -15.29
N ILE A 387 -5.30 17.20 -15.38
CA ILE A 387 -3.85 17.44 -15.48
C ILE A 387 -3.13 16.99 -14.20
N ALA A 388 -3.74 17.16 -13.02
CA ALA A 388 -3.16 16.68 -11.77
C ALA A 388 -3.13 15.15 -11.71
N GLU A 389 -4.22 14.49 -12.12
CA GLU A 389 -4.31 13.02 -12.20
C GLU A 389 -3.27 12.45 -13.19
N GLU A 390 -3.13 13.02 -14.39
CA GLU A 390 -2.11 12.60 -15.37
C GLU A 390 -0.67 12.79 -14.84
N ARG A 391 -0.41 13.86 -14.08
CA ARG A 391 0.91 14.09 -13.46
C ARG A 391 1.21 13.07 -12.37
N GLU A 392 0.21 12.68 -11.59
CA GLU A 392 0.34 11.66 -10.55
C GLU A 392 0.62 10.28 -11.17
N GLU A 393 -0.13 9.91 -12.22
CA GLU A 393 0.13 8.68 -12.99
C GLU A 393 1.53 8.63 -13.59
N TYR A 394 2.03 9.78 -14.09
CA TYR A 394 3.38 9.88 -14.62
C TYR A 394 4.46 9.71 -13.55
N GLU A 395 4.30 10.33 -12.37
CA GLU A 395 5.24 10.15 -11.26
C GLU A 395 5.20 8.71 -10.69
N ASP A 396 4.03 8.09 -10.62
CA ASP A 396 3.87 6.68 -10.24
C ASP A 396 4.59 5.74 -11.23
N LEU A 397 4.42 5.97 -12.53
CA LEU A 397 5.09 5.20 -13.58
C LEU A 397 6.62 5.37 -13.48
N LYS A 398 7.08 6.60 -13.28
CA LYS A 398 8.50 6.92 -13.11
C LYS A 398 9.09 6.27 -11.86
N LEU A 399 8.38 6.30 -10.73
CA LEU A 399 8.80 5.63 -9.49
C LEU A 399 8.88 4.10 -9.70
N MET A 400 7.91 3.51 -10.40
CA MET A 400 7.91 2.08 -10.72
C MET A 400 9.10 1.68 -11.60
N LEU A 401 9.42 2.49 -12.63
CA LEU A 401 10.60 2.29 -13.47
C LEU A 401 11.90 2.41 -12.67
N GLU A 402 12.02 3.42 -11.79
CA GLU A 402 13.21 3.57 -10.93
C GLU A 402 13.38 2.38 -9.97
N TRP A 403 12.28 1.85 -9.43
CA TRP A 403 12.29 0.64 -8.61
C TRP A 403 12.72 -0.59 -9.39
N LYS A 404 12.25 -0.73 -10.63
CA LYS A 404 12.67 -1.82 -11.52
C LYS A 404 14.19 -1.77 -11.77
N ASP A 405 14.73 -0.60 -12.09
CA ASP A 405 16.17 -0.40 -12.31
C ASP A 405 17.01 -0.67 -11.05
N LYS A 406 16.48 -0.33 -9.86
CA LYS A 406 17.11 -0.65 -8.58
C LYS A 406 17.11 -2.16 -8.33
N LEU A 407 16.01 -2.85 -8.63
CA LEU A 407 15.88 -4.29 -8.45
C LEU A 407 16.78 -5.06 -9.41
N GLU A 408 16.90 -4.62 -10.66
CA GLU A 408 17.84 -5.16 -11.64
C GLU A 408 19.29 -5.04 -11.16
N ARG A 409 19.70 -3.87 -10.65
CA ARG A 409 21.03 -3.67 -10.04
C ARG A 409 21.28 -4.57 -8.82
N VAL A 410 20.28 -4.78 -7.97
CA VAL A 410 20.39 -5.71 -6.83
C VAL A 410 20.56 -7.14 -7.31
N LEU A 411 19.84 -7.55 -8.37
CA LEU A 411 20.00 -8.87 -8.97
C LEU A 411 21.39 -9.07 -9.55
N GLU A 412 21.89 -8.14 -10.37
CA GLU A 412 23.24 -8.14 -10.93
C GLU A 412 24.31 -8.24 -9.83
N TYR A 413 24.18 -7.43 -8.76
CA TYR A 413 25.12 -7.49 -7.64
C TYR A 413 25.05 -8.83 -6.89
N SER A 414 23.85 -9.40 -6.73
CA SER A 414 23.68 -10.70 -6.09
C SER A 414 24.29 -11.85 -6.92
N GLU A 415 24.22 -11.74 -8.25
CA GLU A 415 24.83 -12.69 -9.18
C GLU A 415 26.35 -12.56 -9.17
N TYR A 416 26.87 -11.33 -9.15
CA TYR A 416 28.28 -11.04 -8.98
C TYR A 416 28.83 -11.65 -7.68
N LEU A 417 28.15 -11.44 -6.54
CA LEU A 417 28.55 -12.03 -5.27
C LEU A 417 28.51 -13.57 -5.29
N ARG A 418 27.50 -14.17 -5.94
CA ARG A 418 27.42 -15.62 -6.13
C ARG A 418 28.56 -16.15 -7.01
N ALA A 419 28.89 -15.44 -8.10
CA ALA A 419 30.01 -15.78 -8.97
C ALA A 419 31.34 -15.72 -8.23
N ASN A 420 31.58 -14.67 -7.44
CA ASN A 420 32.80 -14.51 -6.64
C ASN A 420 32.91 -15.55 -5.52
N ALA A 421 31.81 -15.86 -4.83
CA ALA A 421 31.78 -16.93 -3.83
C ALA A 421 32.10 -18.29 -4.47
N SER A 422 31.55 -18.57 -5.66
CA SER A 422 31.83 -19.79 -6.43
C SER A 422 33.30 -19.87 -6.85
N ALA A 423 33.86 -18.78 -7.40
CA ALA A 423 35.28 -18.71 -7.77
C ALA A 423 36.20 -18.92 -6.56
N SER A 424 35.86 -18.31 -5.42
CA SER A 424 36.62 -18.47 -4.17
C SER A 424 36.56 -19.91 -3.65
N ALA A 425 35.41 -20.55 -3.73
CA ALA A 425 35.25 -21.97 -3.36
C ALA A 425 36.04 -22.89 -4.30
N GLN A 426 36.03 -22.62 -5.61
CA GLN A 426 36.83 -23.37 -6.58
C GLN A 426 38.33 -23.22 -6.32
N TYR A 427 38.80 -22.02 -6.00
CA TYR A 427 40.20 -21.77 -5.65
C TYR A 427 40.61 -22.52 -4.36
N ALA A 428 39.77 -22.52 -3.33
CA ALA A 428 40.00 -23.30 -2.11
C ALA A 428 40.08 -24.81 -2.39
N VAL A 429 39.20 -25.34 -3.24
CA VAL A 429 39.24 -26.76 -3.65
C VAL A 429 40.48 -27.07 -4.51
N GLN A 430 40.92 -26.15 -5.39
CA GLN A 430 42.12 -26.37 -6.19
C GLN A 430 43.40 -26.30 -5.33
N SER A 431 43.51 -25.34 -4.41
CA SER A 431 44.67 -25.20 -3.52
C SER A 431 44.88 -26.43 -2.63
N THR A 432 43.79 -27.02 -2.11
CA THR A 432 43.85 -28.27 -1.34
C THR A 432 44.26 -29.47 -2.19
N ARG A 433 43.90 -29.49 -3.49
CA ARG A 433 44.24 -30.58 -4.41
C ARG A 433 45.71 -30.54 -4.84
N ILE A 434 46.30 -29.35 -4.96
CA ILE A 434 47.73 -29.18 -5.29
C ILE A 434 48.60 -29.58 -4.09
N ASN A 435 48.23 -29.15 -2.88
CA ASN A 435 48.98 -29.52 -1.66
C ASN A 435 48.91 -31.03 -1.32
N ALA A 436 47.87 -31.74 -1.77
CA ALA A 436 47.74 -33.18 -1.55
C ALA A 436 48.66 -34.04 -2.44
N LYS A 437 49.17 -33.51 -3.56
CA LYS A 437 50.09 -34.25 -4.45
C LYS A 437 51.56 -34.10 -4.07
N ASP A 438 51.95 -33.00 -3.41
CA ASP A 438 53.34 -32.75 -3.01
C ASP A 438 53.63 -33.10 -1.53
N GLY A 439 52.61 -33.49 -0.77
CA GLY A 439 52.71 -33.77 0.67
C GLY A 439 53.35 -35.11 1.07
N PHE A 440 53.85 -35.94 0.15
CA PHE A 440 54.42 -37.25 0.50
C PHE A 440 55.95 -37.27 0.70
N MET A 441 56.65 -36.12 0.67
CA MET A 441 58.13 -36.12 0.75
C MET A 441 58.77 -35.17 1.77
N ALA A 442 58.04 -34.38 2.56
CA ALA A 442 58.67 -33.42 3.49
C ALA A 442 58.25 -33.64 4.94
N SER A 443 58.73 -34.75 5.51
CA SER A 443 58.94 -34.89 6.95
C SER A 443 60.37 -34.46 7.27
N ARG A 444 60.49 -33.53 8.22
CA ARG A 444 61.67 -33.04 8.95
C ARG A 444 62.16 -31.65 8.57
N TYR A 445 62.36 -30.88 9.64
CA TYR A 445 62.99 -29.56 9.77
C TYR A 445 62.05 -28.35 9.61
N GLY A 446 61.45 -27.97 10.74
CA GLY A 446 61.91 -26.78 11.47
C GLY A 446 61.49 -25.40 10.96
N ASN A 447 60.95 -24.61 11.89
CA ASN A 447 60.75 -23.15 11.87
C ASN A 447 59.64 -22.56 11.00
N THR A 448 58.56 -22.24 11.72
CA THR A 448 57.78 -21.01 11.66
C THR A 448 58.34 -19.88 10.78
N VAL A 449 57.69 -19.67 9.64
CA VAL A 449 57.53 -18.34 9.03
C VAL A 449 56.07 -18.26 8.55
N PHE A 450 55.28 -17.44 9.24
CA PHE A 450 53.98 -17.00 8.75
C PHE A 450 54.25 -16.10 7.53
N TYR A 451 53.74 -16.49 6.36
CA TYR A 451 53.67 -15.57 5.23
C TYR A 451 52.54 -14.58 5.50
N GLU A 452 52.94 -13.36 5.81
CA GLU A 452 52.11 -12.16 5.76
C GLU A 452 51.71 -11.98 4.27
N GLN A 453 50.45 -12.27 3.94
CA GLN A 453 49.92 -11.92 2.63
C GLN A 453 49.60 -10.43 2.66
N ASP A 454 50.54 -9.63 2.16
CA ASP A 454 50.29 -8.24 1.77
C ASP A 454 49.27 -8.24 0.64
N ILE A 455 47.99 -8.09 1.01
CA ILE A 455 46.92 -7.79 0.07
C ILE A 455 47.01 -6.29 -0.20
N ASP A 456 47.70 -5.92 -1.28
CA ASP A 456 47.68 -4.57 -1.83
C ASP A 456 46.23 -4.20 -2.23
N PHE A 457 45.54 -3.50 -1.32
CA PHE A 457 44.31 -2.79 -1.65
C PHE A 457 44.69 -1.50 -2.38
N GLU A 458 44.73 -1.54 -3.71
CA GLU A 458 44.65 -0.31 -4.48
C GLU A 458 43.30 0.38 -4.19
N PRO A 459 43.31 1.64 -3.73
CA PRO A 459 42.07 2.37 -3.46
C PRO A 459 41.41 2.73 -4.79
N TYR A 460 40.29 2.09 -5.09
CA TYR A 460 39.38 2.52 -6.14
C TYR A 460 38.80 3.89 -5.78
N GLY A 461 39.45 4.95 -6.25
CA GLY A 461 38.94 6.32 -6.24
C GLY A 461 37.86 6.47 -7.30
N GLY A 462 36.62 6.14 -6.94
CA GLY A 462 35.43 6.58 -7.66
C GLY A 462 34.80 7.75 -6.91
N GLU A 463 34.82 8.93 -7.50
CA GLU A 463 34.07 10.10 -7.02
C GLU A 463 32.57 9.77 -7.02
N PHE A 464 31.93 9.95 -5.85
CA PHE A 464 30.49 9.85 -5.64
C PHE A 464 29.84 11.22 -5.61
#